data_AF-A0A9P2WRT4-F1
#
_entry.id   AF-A0A9P2WRT4-F1
#
_cell.length_a   1.000
_cell.length_b   1.000
_cell.length_c   1.000
_cell.angle_alpha   90.00
_cell.angle_beta   90.00
_cell.angle_gamma   90.00
#
_symmetry.space_group_name_H-M   'P 1'
#
loop_
_entity.id
_entity.type
_entity.pdbx_description
1 polymer ?
#
loop_
_entity_poly.entity_id
_entity_poly.type
_entity_poly.pdbx_seq_one_letter_code
_entity_poly.pdbx_strand_id
1 'polypeptide(L)'
;MRSHLHRDLAGFPAELVDDVQLCASELFANAVNHTVSGAPGGQVVRSLSLPAADRLRLEVTDSGLTPHRPRIPDLSGTARFTAEHHRGLLLVSALALDWGYRPAVAHPPSTWA
;
A
#
# COMPACT_ATOMS: atom_id res chain seq x y z
N MET A 1 -13.13 1.53 -2.38
CA MET A 1 -12.06 0.90 -1.55
C MET A 1 -12.60 0.47 -0.18
N ARG A 2 -13.00 1.41 0.69
CA ARG A 2 -13.40 1.14 2.09
C ARG A 2 -14.48 0.05 2.26
N SER A 3 -15.55 0.11 1.47
CA SER A 3 -16.65 -0.88 1.53
C SER A 3 -16.25 -2.30 1.10
N HIS A 4 -15.23 -2.45 0.25
CA HIS A 4 -14.78 -3.77 -0.20
C HIS A 4 -13.87 -4.42 0.86
N LEU A 5 -13.00 -3.64 1.50
CA LEU A 5 -12.14 -4.14 2.60
C LEU A 5 -12.97 -4.60 3.80
N HIS A 6 -14.01 -3.85 4.19
CA HIS A 6 -14.88 -4.26 5.27
C HIS A 6 -15.61 -5.59 4.99
N ARG A 7 -15.88 -5.88 3.71
CA ARG A 7 -16.47 -7.17 3.30
C ARG A 7 -15.43 -8.29 3.35
N ASP A 8 -14.26 -8.05 2.76
CA ASP A 8 -13.19 -9.05 2.67
C ASP A 8 -12.63 -9.45 4.04
N LEU A 9 -12.75 -8.54 5.02
CA LEU A 9 -12.28 -8.72 6.40
C LEU A 9 -13.43 -8.99 7.38
N ALA A 10 -14.62 -9.38 6.89
CA ALA A 10 -15.71 -9.77 7.77
C ALA A 10 -15.28 -10.96 8.66
N GLY A 11 -15.43 -10.81 9.98
CA GLY A 11 -14.99 -11.79 10.97
C GLY A 11 -13.65 -11.49 11.66
N PHE A 12 -12.92 -10.46 11.21
CA PHE A 12 -11.77 -9.92 11.93
C PHE A 12 -12.17 -8.87 12.99
N PRO A 13 -11.32 -8.60 13.99
CA PRO A 13 -11.55 -7.53 14.96
C PRO A 13 -11.72 -6.16 14.27
N ALA A 14 -12.66 -5.34 14.74
CA ALA A 14 -12.97 -4.04 14.13
C ALA A 14 -11.74 -3.12 14.04
N GLU A 15 -10.91 -3.09 15.09
CA GLU A 15 -9.66 -2.31 15.12
C GLU A 15 -8.71 -2.70 13.98
N LEU A 16 -8.55 -4.01 13.72
CA LEU A 16 -7.72 -4.49 12.62
C LEU A 16 -8.31 -4.06 11.26
N VAL A 17 -9.63 -4.11 11.11
CA VAL A 17 -10.30 -3.68 9.88
C VAL A 17 -10.06 -2.20 9.63
N ASP A 18 -10.13 -1.36 10.67
CA ASP A 18 -9.87 0.07 10.57
C ASP A 18 -8.40 0.37 10.24
N ASP A 19 -7.46 -0.31 10.89
CA ASP A 19 -6.02 -0.18 10.62
C ASP A 19 -5.67 -0.55 9.19
N VAL A 20 -6.23 -1.65 8.67
CA VAL A 20 -6.01 -2.10 7.29
C VAL A 20 -6.64 -1.13 6.29
N GLN A 21 -7.83 -0.59 6.59
CA GLN A 21 -8.45 0.43 5.74
C GLN A 21 -7.60 1.70 5.66
N LEU A 22 -7.00 2.10 6.78
CA LEU A 22 -6.16 3.28 6.83
C LEU A 22 -4.86 3.05 6.06
N CYS A 23 -4.17 1.93 6.31
CA CYS A 23 -2.98 1.54 5.55
C CYS A 23 -3.25 1.44 4.05
N ALA A 24 -4.38 0.82 3.64
CA ALA A 24 -4.74 0.69 2.24
C ALA A 24 -5.03 2.04 1.57
N SER A 25 -5.63 2.98 2.29
CA SER A 25 -5.88 4.33 1.78
C SER A 25 -4.58 5.08 1.53
N GLU A 26 -3.65 5.03 2.48
CA GLU A 26 -2.35 5.68 2.37
C GLU A 26 -1.49 5.07 1.25
N LEU A 27 -1.43 3.74 1.18
CA LEU A 27 -0.67 3.05 0.12
C LEU A 27 -1.26 3.31 -1.28
N PHE A 28 -2.58 3.36 -1.40
CA PHE A 28 -3.25 3.67 -2.66
C PHE A 28 -3.04 5.12 -3.08
N ALA A 29 -3.14 6.07 -2.14
CA ALA A 29 -2.84 7.47 -2.40
C ALA A 29 -1.38 7.65 -2.85
N ASN A 30 -0.45 6.93 -2.23
CA ASN A 30 0.95 6.93 -2.65
C ASN A 30 1.12 6.39 -4.08
N ALA A 31 0.48 5.25 -4.39
CA ALA A 31 0.53 4.66 -5.73
C ALA A 31 -0.01 5.61 -6.81
N VAL A 32 -1.16 6.24 -6.58
CA VAL A 32 -1.77 7.16 -7.55
C VAL A 32 -0.94 8.45 -7.71
N ASN A 33 -0.43 9.02 -6.62
CA ASN A 33 0.24 10.31 -6.65
C ASN A 33 1.69 10.23 -7.13
N HIS A 34 2.35 9.08 -6.97
CA HIS A 34 3.79 8.95 -7.20
C HIS A 34 4.17 7.99 -8.33
N THR A 35 3.19 7.37 -8.99
CA THR A 35 3.45 6.46 -10.12
C THR A 35 2.60 6.80 -11.33
N VAL A 36 2.91 6.15 -12.46
CA VAL A 36 2.10 6.28 -13.69
C VAL A 36 0.67 5.75 -13.51
N SER A 37 0.37 5.09 -12.39
CA SER A 37 -0.98 4.65 -12.06
C SER A 37 -1.99 5.79 -11.87
N GLY A 38 -1.53 7.03 -11.67
CA GLY A 38 -2.41 8.22 -11.68
C GLY A 38 -2.79 8.71 -13.09
N ALA A 39 -2.16 8.20 -14.14
CA ALA A 39 -2.45 8.58 -15.54
C ALA A 39 -3.62 7.77 -16.14
N PRO A 40 -4.25 8.24 -17.24
CA PRO A 40 -5.27 7.47 -17.94
C PRO A 40 -4.76 6.07 -18.33
N GLY A 41 -5.48 5.02 -17.93
CA GLY A 41 -5.08 3.62 -18.14
C GLY A 41 -4.17 3.04 -17.06
N GLY A 42 -3.75 3.83 -16.07
CA GLY A 42 -3.03 3.38 -14.89
C GLY A 42 -3.86 2.45 -14.01
N GLN A 43 -3.23 1.43 -13.43
CA GLN A 43 -3.90 0.50 -12.52
C GLN A 43 -3.17 0.41 -11.18
N VAL A 44 -3.96 0.31 -10.11
CA VAL A 44 -3.48 -0.03 -8.78
C VAL A 44 -4.30 -1.23 -8.31
N VAL A 45 -3.62 -2.34 -8.07
CA VAL A 45 -4.21 -3.59 -7.61
C VAL A 45 -3.92 -3.75 -6.13
N ARG A 46 -4.94 -4.09 -5.33
CA ARG A 46 -4.73 -4.52 -3.95
C ARG A 46 -4.84 -6.04 -3.85
N SER A 47 -4.06 -6.65 -2.98
CA SER A 47 -4.23 -8.03 -2.55
C SER A 47 -4.30 -8.12 -1.03
N LEU A 48 -5.09 -9.07 -0.53
CA LEU A 48 -5.12 -9.48 0.86
C LEU A 48 -4.82 -10.97 0.93
N SER A 49 -3.95 -11.37 1.86
CA SER A 49 -3.63 -12.78 2.10
C SER A 49 -3.37 -13.05 3.57
N LEU A 50 -3.53 -14.30 3.98
CA LEU A 50 -3.20 -14.78 5.32
C LEU A 50 -2.00 -15.72 5.24
N PRO A 51 -0.75 -15.22 5.18
CA PRO A 51 0.43 -16.08 5.14
C PRO A 51 0.58 -16.96 6.39
N ALA A 52 -0.06 -16.58 7.51
CA ALA A 52 -0.21 -17.39 8.71
C ALA A 52 -1.55 -17.07 9.39
N ALA A 53 -1.99 -17.91 10.32
CA ALA A 53 -3.28 -17.76 11.01
C ALA A 53 -3.41 -16.42 11.77
N ASP A 54 -2.30 -15.86 12.22
CA ASP A 54 -2.18 -14.63 12.99
C ASP A 54 -1.63 -13.45 12.17
N ARG A 55 -1.42 -13.62 10.86
CA ARG A 55 -0.82 -12.59 10.01
C ARG A 55 -1.68 -12.30 8.80
N LEU A 56 -2.21 -11.09 8.75
CA LEU A 56 -2.82 -10.52 7.57
C LEU A 56 -1.78 -9.72 6.78
N ARG A 57 -1.71 -9.94 5.48
CA ARG A 57 -0.82 -9.24 4.57
C ARG A 57 -1.63 -8.47 3.53
N LEU A 58 -1.47 -7.15 3.56
CA LEU A 58 -1.95 -6.22 2.55
C LEU A 58 -0.82 -5.92 1.57
N GLU A 59 -1.06 -6.07 0.27
CA GLU A 59 -0.16 -5.56 -0.76
C GLU A 59 -0.91 -4.58 -1.68
N VAL A 60 -0.20 -3.55 -2.13
CA VAL A 60 -0.66 -2.61 -3.15
C VAL A 60 0.37 -2.62 -4.26
N THR A 61 -0.06 -3.00 -5.45
CA THR A 61 0.76 -3.10 -6.66
C THR A 61 0.30 -2.04 -7.63
N ASP A 62 1.17 -1.09 -7.94
CA ASP A 62 0.95 -0.11 -9.00
C ASP A 62 1.53 -0.59 -10.35
N SER A 63 1.14 0.09 -11.43
CA SER A 63 1.59 -0.21 -12.80
C SER A 63 2.96 0.41 -13.12
N GLY A 64 3.59 1.04 -12.14
CA GLY A 64 4.76 1.88 -12.31
C GLY A 64 6.05 1.10 -12.34
N LEU A 65 6.63 1.05 -13.54
CA LEU A 65 8.08 1.06 -13.74
C LEU A 65 8.67 2.39 -13.23
N THR A 66 8.46 2.74 -11.96
CA THR A 66 9.12 3.90 -11.35
C THR A 66 10.38 3.41 -10.63
N PRO A 67 11.54 4.07 -10.83
CA PRO A 67 12.75 3.74 -10.07
C PRO A 67 12.69 4.25 -8.61
N HIS A 68 11.58 4.88 -8.23
CA HIS A 68 11.42 5.53 -6.93
C HIS A 68 10.91 4.52 -5.89
N ARG A 69 11.72 4.28 -4.87
CA ARG A 69 11.32 3.49 -3.70
C ARG A 69 10.44 4.33 -2.78
N PRO A 70 9.37 3.78 -2.19
CA PRO A 70 8.73 4.39 -1.03
C PRO A 70 9.79 4.55 0.07
N ARG A 71 10.01 5.78 0.55
CA ARG A 71 10.99 6.08 1.60
C ARG A 71 10.27 6.56 2.86
N ILE A 72 10.57 5.93 4.00
CA ILE A 72 10.29 6.51 5.32
C ILE A 72 11.23 7.69 5.50
N PRO A 73 10.75 8.88 5.89
CA PRO A 73 11.65 9.97 6.22
C PRO A 73 12.46 9.64 7.47
N ASP A 74 13.71 10.09 7.48
CA ASP A 74 14.41 10.36 8.74
C ASP A 74 13.72 11.56 9.41
N LEU A 75 13.19 11.36 10.62
CA LEU A 75 12.41 12.36 11.34
C LEU A 75 13.29 13.33 12.16
N SER A 76 14.61 13.28 12.00
CA SER A 76 15.54 14.22 12.65
C SER A 76 15.52 15.61 11.99
N GLY A 77 14.45 16.39 12.14
CA GLY A 77 14.46 17.79 11.70
C GLY A 77 13.11 18.51 11.60
N THR A 78 13.17 19.82 11.32
CA THR A 78 12.03 20.74 11.15
C THR A 78 11.13 20.43 9.95
N ALA A 79 11.53 19.50 9.07
CA ALA A 79 10.72 18.96 7.97
C ALA A 79 9.51 18.11 8.42
N ARG A 80 9.38 17.82 9.72
CA ARG A 80 8.26 17.08 10.34
C ARG A 80 6.87 17.67 10.05
N PHE A 81 6.78 18.97 9.75
CA PHE A 81 5.49 19.68 9.69
C PHE A 81 5.00 20.05 8.29
N THR A 82 5.84 20.00 7.25
CA THR A 82 5.47 20.40 5.87
C THR A 82 5.25 19.23 4.92
N ALA A 83 5.49 17.99 5.38
CA ALA A 83 5.52 16.81 4.55
C ALA A 83 4.22 15.98 4.67
N GLU A 84 3.07 16.54 4.25
CA GLU A 84 1.80 15.79 4.17
C GLU A 84 1.98 14.48 3.37
N HIS A 85 2.79 14.51 2.31
CA HIS A 85 3.12 13.38 1.45
C HIS A 85 3.86 12.22 2.14
N HIS A 86 4.29 12.38 3.40
CA HIS A 86 5.15 11.39 4.07
C HIS A 86 4.59 10.86 5.39
N ARG A 87 3.44 11.37 5.84
CA ARG A 87 2.73 10.86 7.02
C ARG A 87 2.12 9.48 6.76
N GLY A 88 1.72 9.20 5.52
CA GLY A 88 1.12 7.92 5.16
C GLY A 88 2.01 6.71 5.43
N LEU A 89 3.31 6.80 5.13
CA LEU A 89 4.25 5.71 5.43
C LEU A 89 4.61 5.60 6.91
N LEU A 90 4.59 6.72 7.65
CA LEU A 90 4.75 6.68 9.11
C LEU A 90 3.55 6.00 9.77
N LEU A 91 2.35 6.25 9.26
CA LEU A 91 1.14 5.59 9.71
C LEU A 91 1.20 4.08 9.44
N VAL A 92 1.57 3.69 8.21
CA VAL A 92 1.78 2.27 7.88
C VAL A 92 2.84 1.64 8.78
N SER A 93 3.93 2.36 9.07
CA SER A 93 4.98 1.87 9.98
C SER A 93 4.52 1.69 11.42
N ALA A 94 3.56 2.50 11.88
CA ALA A 94 3.05 2.44 13.23
C ALA A 94 2.01 1.32 13.43
N LEU A 95 1.25 0.99 12.37
CA LEU A 95 0.17 0.01 12.42
C LEU A 95 0.59 -1.40 11.96
N ALA A 96 1.58 -1.50 11.08
CA ALA A 96 2.04 -2.79 10.58
C ALA A 96 3.12 -3.40 11.47
N LEU A 97 3.03 -4.71 11.71
CA LEU A 97 4.11 -5.48 12.36
C LEU A 97 5.40 -5.49 11.54
N ASP A 98 5.26 -5.47 10.21
CA ASP A 98 6.36 -5.39 9.24
C ASP A 98 5.82 -4.80 7.94
N TRP A 99 6.67 -4.11 7.18
CA TRP A 99 6.33 -3.61 5.85
C TRP A 99 7.56 -3.39 4.98
N GLY A 100 7.34 -3.35 3.68
CA GLY A 100 8.40 -3.10 2.72
C GLY A 100 7.89 -2.88 1.31
N TYR A 101 8.83 -2.77 0.38
CA TYR A 101 8.57 -2.59 -1.04
C TYR A 101 9.31 -3.66 -1.85
N ARG A 102 8.65 -4.19 -2.87
CA ARG A 102 9.25 -5.09 -3.86
C ARG A 102 9.06 -4.51 -5.25
N PRO A 103 10.12 -4.38 -6.06
CA PRO A 103 9.96 -4.04 -7.46
C PRO A 103 9.10 -5.10 -8.15
N ALA A 104 8.12 -4.69 -8.94
CA ALA A 104 7.44 -5.60 -9.84
C ALA A 104 8.49 -6.15 -10.83
N VAL A 105 8.74 -7.45 -10.80
CA VAL A 105 9.48 -8.11 -11.89
C VAL A 105 8.54 -8.14 -13.08
N ALA A 106 8.94 -7.59 -14.22
CA ALA A 106 8.14 -7.65 -15.43
C ALA A 106 7.72 -9.10 -15.70
N HIS A 107 6.42 -9.37 -15.71
CA HIS A 107 5.94 -10.65 -16.19
C HIS A 107 6.29 -10.77 -17.68
N PRO A 108 6.93 -11.86 -18.15
CA PRO A 108 7.03 -12.11 -19.58
C PRO A 108 5.59 -12.14 -20.14
N PRO A 109 5.35 -11.59 -21.34
CA PRO A 109 4.01 -11.50 -21.90
C PRO A 109 3.39 -12.90 -21.94
N SER A 110 2.27 -13.07 -21.26
CA SER A 110 1.48 -14.30 -21.29
C SER A 110 0.76 -14.38 -22.63
N THR A 111 1.36 -15.06 -23.61
CA THR A 111 0.66 -15.48 -24.82
C THR A 111 -0.18 -16.71 -24.48
N TRP A 112 -1.50 -16.55 -24.50
CA TRP A 112 -2.43 -17.67 -24.48
C TRP A 112 -2.63 -18.15 -25.93
N ALA A 113 -2.50 -19.46 -26.17
CA ALA A 113 -2.84 -20.13 -27.43
C ALA A 113 -4.30 -20.62 -27.38
#